data_AF-A0A1H3FFB9-F1
#
_entry.id   AF-A0A1H3FFB9-F1
#
_cell.length_a   1.000
_cell.length_b   1.000
_cell.length_c   1.000
_cell.angle_alpha   90.00
_cell.angle_beta   90.00
_cell.angle_gamma   90.00
#
_symmetry.space_group_name_H-M   'P 1'
#
loop_
_entity.id
_entity.type
_entity.pdbx_description
1 polymer ?
#
loop_
_entity_poly.entity_id
_entity_poly.type
_entity_poly.pdbx_seq_one_letter_code
_entity_poly.pdbx_strand_id
1 'polypeptide(L)'
;MFNYLVFFMIYAGITISIYQVYQAHYNQNFGDYDKRRDGKSQECRELCLKARQYEETGDASGFIQSVERIFGDNFDHRVALASVAEGGGEISLESLLRRKHNIVFDDKIRLVHMPGWKTDPPSKDIRGVMLSVIVTNCLLAIFLGGLSVYTVGYEVTLDFLAWTNDELVLMFVIYSLILVNYLVYRLDIYMYDIYQVGKLNDTFRVDRTGRPEG
;
A
#
# COMPACT_ATOMS: atom_id res chain seq x y z
N MET A 1 -39.61 -13.18 -1.09
CA MET A 1 -38.34 -13.95 -1.15
C MET A 1 -37.20 -13.10 -1.73
N PHE A 2 -37.42 -12.42 -2.86
CA PHE A 2 -36.44 -11.51 -3.48
C PHE A 2 -35.98 -10.38 -2.55
N ASN A 3 -36.90 -9.65 -1.89
CA ASN A 3 -36.52 -8.56 -0.98
C ASN A 3 -35.68 -9.04 0.22
N TYR A 4 -35.97 -10.23 0.77
CA TYR A 4 -35.14 -10.83 1.83
C TYR A 4 -33.71 -11.13 1.35
N LEU A 5 -33.55 -11.53 0.09
CA LEU A 5 -32.23 -11.74 -0.52
C LEU A 5 -31.48 -10.41 -0.67
N VAL A 6 -32.17 -9.35 -1.11
CA VAL A 6 -31.58 -8.00 -1.21
C VAL A 6 -31.11 -7.51 0.15
N PHE A 7 -31.92 -7.62 1.20
CA PHE A 7 -31.50 -7.29 2.56
C PHE A 7 -30.30 -8.12 3.01
N PHE A 8 -30.33 -9.44 2.78
CA PHE A 8 -29.18 -10.30 3.08
C PHE A 8 -27.90 -9.83 2.39
N MET A 9 -27.97 -9.46 1.11
CA MET A 9 -26.84 -8.94 0.34
C MET A 9 -26.36 -7.58 0.87
N ILE A 10 -27.27 -6.69 1.29
CA ILE A 10 -26.92 -5.44 1.97
C ILE A 10 -26.11 -5.72 3.25
N TYR A 11 -26.59 -6.62 4.12
CA TYR A 11 -25.88 -7.00 5.35
C TYR A 11 -24.53 -7.66 5.08
N ALA A 12 -24.45 -8.54 4.08
CA ALA A 12 -23.20 -9.12 3.63
C ALA A 12 -22.21 -8.04 3.15
N GLY A 13 -22.68 -7.08 2.36
CA GLY A 13 -21.91 -5.92 1.92
C GLY A 13 -21.36 -5.10 3.09
N ILE A 14 -22.20 -4.81 4.10
CA ILE A 14 -21.75 -4.09 5.31
C ILE A 14 -20.63 -4.86 6.01
N THR A 15 -20.78 -6.17 6.16
CA THR A 15 -19.77 -7.03 6.80
C THR A 15 -18.45 -7.02 6.00
N ILE A 16 -18.52 -7.08 4.67
CA ILE A 16 -17.35 -6.93 3.78
C ILE A 16 -16.69 -5.55 3.97
N SER A 17 -17.48 -4.48 4.06
CA SER A 17 -16.95 -3.12 4.27
C SER A 17 -16.23 -2.99 5.61
N ILE A 18 -16.78 -3.56 6.68
CA ILE A 18 -16.12 -3.59 8.01
C ILE A 18 -14.81 -4.38 7.92
N TYR A 19 -14.83 -5.52 7.23
CA TYR A 19 -13.63 -6.32 7.01
C TYR A 19 -12.56 -5.55 6.23
N GLN A 20 -12.93 -4.75 5.22
CA GLN A 20 -11.99 -3.90 4.48
C GLN A 20 -11.32 -2.84 5.37
N VAL A 21 -12.07 -2.21 6.28
CA VAL A 21 -11.50 -1.28 7.27
C VAL A 21 -10.51 -2.00 8.17
N TYR A 22 -10.90 -3.16 8.71
CA TYR A 22 -10.02 -3.98 9.54
C TYR A 22 -8.74 -4.36 8.80
N GLN A 23 -8.85 -4.81 7.56
CA GLN A 23 -7.72 -5.18 6.72
C GLN A 23 -6.82 -3.97 6.42
N ALA A 24 -7.38 -2.81 6.11
CA ALA A 24 -6.62 -1.59 5.84
C ALA A 24 -5.87 -1.13 7.09
N HIS A 25 -6.54 -1.05 8.23
CA HIS A 25 -5.94 -0.67 9.51
C HIS A 25 -4.86 -1.67 9.96
N TYR A 26 -5.13 -2.97 9.86
CA TYR A 26 -4.15 -4.01 10.16
C TYR A 26 -2.93 -3.91 9.24
N ASN A 27 -3.13 -3.70 7.93
CA ASN A 27 -2.02 -3.57 6.98
C ASN A 27 -1.20 -2.28 7.19
N GLN A 28 -1.82 -1.20 7.66
CA GLN A 28 -1.12 0.05 7.96
C GLN A 28 -0.33 -0.02 9.27
N ASN A 29 -0.89 -0.64 10.32
CA ASN A 29 -0.28 -0.65 11.65
C ASN A 29 0.54 -1.91 11.99
N PHE A 30 0.21 -3.05 11.37
CA PHE A 30 0.79 -4.37 11.70
C PHE A 30 1.28 -5.13 10.46
N GLY A 31 1.02 -4.63 9.25
CA GLY A 31 1.19 -5.34 7.97
C GLY A 31 2.63 -5.77 7.59
N ASP A 32 3.62 -5.50 8.43
CA ASP A 32 5.02 -5.87 8.18
C ASP A 32 5.54 -7.04 9.02
N TYR A 33 4.90 -7.44 10.13
CA TYR A 33 5.50 -8.45 11.02
C TYR A 33 5.13 -9.91 10.70
N ASP A 34 3.86 -10.22 10.37
CA ASP A 34 3.41 -11.63 10.33
C ASP A 34 3.29 -12.23 8.92
N LYS A 35 2.90 -11.46 7.89
CA LYS A 35 2.68 -12.01 6.53
C LYS A 35 3.95 -12.15 5.68
N ARG A 36 5.08 -11.61 6.12
CA ARG A 36 6.33 -11.52 5.35
C ARG A 36 7.38 -12.58 5.72
N ARG A 37 7.12 -13.38 6.76
CA ARG A 37 8.14 -14.19 7.43
C ARG A 37 8.53 -15.51 6.73
N ASP A 38 7.68 -16.09 5.89
CA ASP A 38 7.81 -17.54 5.60
C ASP A 38 8.44 -17.96 4.25
N GLY A 39 8.72 -17.05 3.31
CA GLY A 39 9.29 -17.47 2.01
C GLY A 39 10.29 -16.54 1.34
N LYS A 40 10.12 -15.22 1.50
CA LYS A 40 11.04 -14.20 0.95
C LYS A 40 11.95 -13.57 2.00
N SER A 41 11.68 -13.83 3.28
CA SER A 41 12.47 -13.30 4.39
C SER A 41 13.88 -13.89 4.43
N GLN A 42 14.10 -15.12 3.96
CA GLN A 42 15.42 -15.75 4.03
C GLN A 42 16.42 -15.11 3.07
N GLU A 43 16.02 -14.85 1.81
CA GLU A 43 16.85 -14.13 0.84
C GLU A 43 17.11 -12.67 1.27
N CYS A 44 16.07 -11.98 1.76
CA CYS A 44 16.21 -10.64 2.33
C CYS A 44 17.14 -10.62 3.55
N ARG A 45 17.03 -11.62 4.44
CA ARG A 45 17.84 -11.75 5.66
C ARG A 45 19.28 -12.10 5.33
N GLU A 46 19.52 -12.96 4.35
CA GLU A 46 20.86 -13.23 3.80
C GLU A 46 21.48 -11.96 3.22
N LEU A 47 20.70 -11.16 2.47
CA LEU A 47 21.17 -9.89 1.93
C LEU A 47 21.49 -8.88 3.04
N CYS A 48 20.65 -8.79 4.07
CA CYS A 48 20.90 -7.94 5.24
C CYS A 48 22.17 -8.33 5.99
N LEU A 49 22.38 -9.62 6.21
CA LEU A 49 23.59 -10.12 6.86
C LEU A 49 24.85 -9.81 6.05
N LYS A 50 24.81 -9.99 4.73
CA LYS A 50 25.93 -9.70 3.84
C LYS A 50 26.23 -8.21 3.71
N ALA A 51 25.22 -7.35 3.77
CA ALA A 51 25.43 -5.91 3.76
C ALA A 51 26.07 -5.42 5.06
N ARG A 52 25.68 -5.97 6.22
CA ARG A 52 26.37 -5.70 7.50
C ARG A 52 27.81 -6.18 7.48
N GLN A 53 28.07 -7.36 6.93
CA GLN A 53 29.43 -7.85 6.72
C GLN A 53 30.23 -6.89 5.82
N TYR A 54 29.62 -6.36 4.77
CA TYR A 54 30.25 -5.34 3.93
C TYR A 54 30.58 -4.05 4.71
N GLU A 55 29.66 -3.55 5.54
CA GLU A 55 29.92 -2.37 6.39
C GLU A 55 31.05 -2.61 7.41
N GLU A 56 31.13 -3.82 7.98
CA GLU A 56 32.13 -4.17 8.98
C GLU A 56 33.52 -4.51 8.39
N THR A 57 33.56 -5.13 7.21
CA THR A 57 34.80 -5.68 6.63
C THR A 57 35.28 -4.97 5.36
N GLY A 58 34.43 -4.17 4.72
CA GLY A 58 34.71 -3.53 3.44
C GLY A 58 34.70 -4.47 2.23
N ASP A 59 34.43 -5.77 2.41
CA ASP A 59 34.39 -6.73 1.31
C ASP A 59 33.04 -6.71 0.58
N ALA A 60 33.00 -6.05 -0.58
CA ALA A 60 31.79 -5.89 -1.39
C ALA A 60 31.41 -7.13 -2.19
N SER A 61 32.33 -8.09 -2.35
CA SER A 61 32.20 -9.17 -3.35
C SER A 61 31.01 -10.09 -3.07
N GLY A 62 30.85 -10.51 -1.80
CA GLY A 62 29.75 -11.36 -1.38
C GLY A 62 28.38 -10.68 -1.42
N PHE A 63 28.35 -9.36 -1.21
CA PHE A 63 27.14 -8.54 -1.26
C PHE A 63 26.68 -8.30 -2.69
N ILE A 64 27.57 -7.84 -3.59
CA ILE A 64 27.26 -7.57 -5.00
C ILE A 64 26.73 -8.84 -5.67
N GLN A 65 27.36 -9.99 -5.45
CA GLN A 65 26.90 -11.27 -6.00
C GLN A 65 25.48 -11.65 -5.53
N SER A 66 25.14 -11.34 -4.27
CA SER A 66 23.79 -11.57 -3.76
C SER A 66 22.77 -10.60 -4.35
N VAL A 67 23.15 -9.33 -4.60
CA VAL A 67 22.29 -8.35 -5.27
C VAL A 67 22.01 -8.78 -6.70
N GLU A 68 23.03 -9.16 -7.46
CA GLU A 68 22.89 -9.63 -8.84
C GLU A 68 21.99 -10.88 -8.92
N ARG A 69 22.16 -11.83 -7.99
CA ARG A 69 21.30 -13.03 -7.91
C ARG A 69 19.82 -12.69 -7.69
N ILE A 70 19.52 -11.70 -6.85
CA ILE A 70 18.15 -11.41 -6.39
C ILE A 70 17.45 -10.39 -7.31
N PHE A 71 18.16 -9.34 -7.72
CA PHE A 71 17.65 -8.22 -8.48
C PHE A 71 17.97 -8.28 -9.98
N GLY A 72 19.01 -9.02 -10.37
CA GLY A 72 19.52 -9.14 -11.74
C GLY A 72 20.68 -8.20 -12.05
N ASP A 73 21.43 -8.50 -13.10
CA ASP A 73 22.73 -7.88 -13.46
C ASP A 73 22.67 -6.36 -13.74
N ASN A 74 21.48 -5.80 -13.96
CA ASN A 74 21.28 -4.38 -14.27
C ASN A 74 20.82 -3.52 -13.07
N PHE A 75 20.77 -4.10 -11.87
CA PHE A 75 20.33 -3.39 -10.67
C PHE A 75 21.50 -2.77 -9.91
N ASP A 76 21.40 -1.49 -9.56
CA ASP A 76 22.46 -0.79 -8.84
C ASP A 76 22.57 -1.26 -7.37
N HIS A 77 23.72 -1.87 -7.04
CA HIS A 77 24.03 -2.39 -5.70
C HIS A 77 24.01 -1.32 -4.61
N ARG A 78 24.19 -0.03 -4.95
CA ARG A 78 24.10 1.09 -4.01
C ARG A 78 22.69 1.29 -3.51
N VAL A 79 21.67 1.05 -4.35
CA VAL A 79 20.25 1.13 -3.98
C VAL A 79 19.87 0.02 -3.01
N ALA A 80 20.39 -1.19 -3.24
CA ALA A 80 20.22 -2.30 -2.30
C ALA A 80 20.91 -2.01 -0.95
N LEU A 81 22.14 -1.49 -0.98
CA LEU A 81 22.90 -1.18 0.23
C LEU A 81 22.21 -0.10 1.07
N ALA A 82 21.76 0.99 0.45
CA ALA A 82 21.07 2.09 1.13
C ALA A 82 19.75 1.67 1.80
N SER A 83 19.11 0.60 1.31
CA SER A 83 17.91 0.04 1.93
C SER A 83 18.19 -0.86 3.14
N VAL A 84 19.46 -1.21 3.37
CA VAL A 84 19.88 -2.19 4.38
C VAL A 84 20.77 -1.57 5.47
N ALA A 85 21.55 -0.54 5.14
CA ALA A 85 22.41 0.19 6.06
C ALA A 85 21.64 0.75 7.27
N GLU A 86 22.28 0.86 8.44
CA GLU A 86 21.67 1.09 9.78
C GLU A 86 20.82 2.38 9.97
N GLY A 87 20.64 3.21 8.95
CA GLY A 87 19.64 4.30 8.91
C GLY A 87 18.37 4.00 8.09
N GLY A 88 18.30 2.83 7.44
CA GLY A 88 17.23 2.36 6.57
C GLY A 88 16.08 1.65 7.27
N GLY A 89 15.98 1.75 8.61
CA GLY A 89 15.04 0.99 9.46
C GLY A 89 13.55 1.13 9.14
N GLU A 90 13.16 1.99 8.20
CA GLU A 90 11.79 2.12 7.70
C GLU A 90 11.63 1.72 6.23
N ILE A 91 12.71 1.47 5.48
CA ILE A 91 12.65 1.21 4.05
C ILE A 91 12.58 -0.29 3.82
N SER A 92 11.38 -0.77 3.47
CA SER A 92 11.16 -2.19 3.24
C SER A 92 11.86 -2.63 1.95
N LEU A 93 12.96 -3.38 2.07
CA LEU A 93 13.69 -4.07 0.98
C LEU A 93 12.73 -4.85 0.05
N GLU A 94 11.59 -5.30 0.57
CA GLU A 94 10.56 -5.96 -0.21
C GLU A 94 9.83 -5.05 -1.20
N SER A 95 9.70 -3.76 -0.90
CA SER A 95 9.14 -2.76 -1.83
C SER A 95 10.04 -2.62 -3.05
N LEU A 96 11.36 -2.70 -2.86
CA LEU A 96 12.35 -2.75 -3.94
C LEU A 96 12.21 -4.06 -4.74
N LEU A 97 12.08 -5.21 -4.07
CA LEU A 97 11.93 -6.51 -4.75
C LEU A 97 10.68 -6.59 -5.62
N ARG A 98 9.55 -6.00 -5.18
CA ARG A 98 8.32 -5.97 -5.97
C ARG A 98 8.44 -5.09 -7.21
N ARG A 99 9.29 -4.07 -7.17
CA ARG A 99 9.43 -3.07 -8.25
C ARG A 99 10.77 -3.15 -8.97
N LYS A 100 11.55 -4.22 -8.78
CA LYS A 100 12.92 -4.35 -9.30
C LYS A 100 13.07 -4.10 -10.82
N HIS A 101 12.04 -4.33 -11.63
CA HIS A 101 12.08 -4.12 -13.09
C HIS A 101 11.63 -2.73 -13.53
N ASN A 102 11.07 -1.93 -12.61
CA ASN A 102 10.52 -0.60 -12.88
C ASN A 102 11.31 0.52 -12.18
N ILE A 103 12.48 0.19 -11.62
CA ILE A 103 13.37 1.12 -10.93
C ILE A 103 14.56 1.39 -11.85
N VAL A 104 14.80 2.65 -12.15
CA VAL A 104 16.01 3.10 -12.87
C VAL A 104 16.76 4.07 -11.97
N PHE A 105 18.04 3.80 -11.76
CA PHE A 105 18.95 4.69 -11.04
C PHE A 105 19.76 5.49 -12.06
N ASP A 106 19.53 6.79 -12.12
CA ASP A 106 20.26 7.74 -12.97
C ASP A 106 20.43 9.03 -12.15
N ASP A 107 21.41 9.01 -11.25
CA ASP A 107 21.70 10.00 -10.19
C ASP A 107 20.63 10.16 -9.08
N LYS A 108 19.38 9.85 -9.40
CA LYS A 108 18.22 9.70 -8.51
C LYS A 108 17.41 8.49 -8.94
N ILE A 109 16.75 7.84 -8.00
CA ILE A 109 15.78 6.78 -8.25
C ILE A 109 14.56 7.39 -8.96
N ARG A 110 14.32 6.93 -10.18
CA ARG A 110 13.13 7.24 -10.98
C ARG A 110 12.33 5.96 -11.23
N LEU A 111 11.01 6.09 -11.21
CA LEU A 111 10.09 4.98 -11.46
C LEU A 111 9.66 4.98 -12.92
N VAL A 112 9.80 3.85 -13.58
CA VAL A 112 9.32 3.62 -14.95
C VAL A 112 7.93 3.00 -14.84
N HIS A 113 6.90 3.75 -15.27
CA HIS A 113 5.53 3.24 -15.32
C HIS A 113 5.22 2.58 -16.66
N MET A 114 5.78 3.11 -17.75
CA MET A 114 5.69 2.59 -19.12
C MET A 114 6.97 2.94 -19.89
N PRO A 115 7.29 2.27 -21.01
CA PRO A 115 8.42 2.66 -21.87
C PRO A 115 8.30 4.14 -22.27
N GLY A 116 9.22 4.97 -21.80
CA GLY A 116 9.23 6.42 -22.05
C GLY A 116 8.53 7.28 -20.99
N TRP A 117 7.79 6.69 -20.04
CA TRP A 117 7.17 7.43 -18.94
C TRP A 117 7.89 7.15 -17.63
N LYS A 118 8.75 8.11 -17.25
CA LYS A 118 9.48 8.13 -15.98
C LYS A 118 8.88 9.22 -15.09
N THR A 119 8.62 8.91 -13.83
CA THR A 119 8.18 9.91 -12.84
C THR A 119 9.02 9.84 -11.59
N ASP A 120 9.11 10.98 -10.90
CA ASP A 120 9.70 11.03 -9.58
C ASP A 120 8.73 10.42 -8.55
N PRO A 121 9.26 9.73 -7.54
CA PRO A 121 8.44 9.20 -6.48
C PRO A 121 7.80 10.34 -5.64
N PRO A 122 6.57 10.15 -5.14
CA PRO A 122 5.85 11.12 -4.33
C PRO A 122 6.62 11.36 -3.03
N SER A 123 6.71 12.63 -2.64
CA SER A 123 7.44 13.05 -1.44
C SER A 123 6.57 13.04 -0.17
N LYS A 124 5.30 12.65 -0.26
CA LYS A 124 4.34 12.71 0.85
C LYS A 124 3.65 11.38 1.03
N ASP A 125 3.56 10.94 2.28
CA ASP A 125 2.72 9.82 2.68
C ASP A 125 1.24 10.27 2.70
N ILE A 126 0.41 9.65 1.86
CA ILE A 126 -1.04 9.89 1.76
C ILE A 126 -1.88 8.76 2.38
N ARG A 127 -1.25 7.78 3.03
CA ARG A 127 -1.92 6.59 3.59
C ARG A 127 -2.98 6.95 4.63
N GLY A 128 -2.74 7.99 5.44
CA GLY A 128 -3.71 8.49 6.40
C GLY A 128 -4.98 9.03 5.72
N VAL A 129 -4.83 9.71 4.58
CA VAL A 129 -5.97 10.19 3.79
C VAL A 129 -6.73 9.01 3.17
N MET A 130 -6.01 8.03 2.62
CA MET A 130 -6.62 6.82 2.04
C MET A 130 -7.39 6.01 3.10
N LEU A 131 -6.84 5.86 4.31
CA LEU A 131 -7.55 5.21 5.41
C LEU A 131 -8.82 5.98 5.80
N SER A 132 -8.74 7.31 5.88
CA SER A 132 -9.91 8.15 6.17
C SER A 132 -11.01 7.93 5.14
N VAL A 133 -10.69 7.85 3.85
CA VAL A 133 -11.66 7.57 2.78
C VAL A 133 -12.32 6.20 2.98
N ILE A 134 -11.53 5.15 3.27
CA ILE A 134 -12.04 3.79 3.52
C ILE A 134 -13.00 3.78 4.71
N VAL A 135 -12.65 4.46 5.81
CA VAL A 135 -13.48 4.57 7.02
C VAL A 135 -14.76 5.34 6.72
N THR A 136 -14.70 6.49 6.06
CA THR A 136 -15.88 7.29 5.69
C THR A 136 -16.84 6.49 4.82
N ASN A 137 -16.35 5.78 3.80
CA ASN A 137 -17.17 4.93 2.95
C ASN A 137 -17.80 3.77 3.73
N CYS A 138 -17.09 3.21 4.71
CA CYS A 138 -17.65 2.17 5.56
C CYS A 138 -18.77 2.69 6.47
N LEU A 139 -18.60 3.87 7.06
CA LEU A 139 -19.66 4.52 7.84
C LEU A 139 -20.88 4.80 6.97
N LEU A 140 -20.66 5.25 5.73
CA LEU A 140 -21.74 5.48 4.76
C LEU A 140 -22.45 4.17 4.39
N ALA A 141 -21.72 3.07 4.17
CA ALA A 141 -22.31 1.76 3.90
C ALA A 141 -23.17 1.25 5.07
N ILE A 142 -22.71 1.42 6.32
CA ILE A 142 -23.49 1.09 7.53
C ILE A 142 -24.74 1.97 7.61
N PHE A 143 -24.60 3.27 7.36
CA PHE A 143 -25.71 4.21 7.38
C PHE A 143 -26.78 3.84 6.33
N LEU A 144 -26.39 3.58 5.09
CA LEU A 144 -27.30 3.17 4.01
C LEU A 144 -27.95 1.81 4.32
N GLY A 145 -27.21 0.90 4.97
CA GLY A 145 -27.75 -0.35 5.47
C GLY A 145 -28.86 -0.14 6.51
N GLY A 146 -28.63 0.70 7.50
CA GLY A 146 -29.66 1.07 8.49
C GLY A 146 -30.85 1.79 7.84
N LEU A 147 -30.58 2.68 6.89
CA LEU A 147 -31.61 3.39 6.13
C LEU A 147 -32.51 2.42 5.37
N SER A 148 -31.95 1.36 4.78
CA SER A 148 -32.73 0.34 4.05
C SER A 148 -33.81 -0.34 4.91
N VAL A 149 -33.56 -0.51 6.22
CA VAL A 149 -34.53 -1.10 7.14
C VAL A 149 -35.53 -0.04 7.62
N TYR A 150 -35.05 1.18 7.85
CA TYR A 150 -35.88 2.29 8.27
C TYR A 150 -36.99 2.59 7.26
N THR A 151 -36.65 2.62 5.97
CA THR A 151 -37.58 2.96 4.89
C THR A 151 -38.70 1.93 4.67
N VAL A 152 -38.54 0.70 5.18
CA VAL A 152 -39.61 -0.31 5.20
C VAL A 152 -40.78 0.13 6.08
N GLY A 153 -40.49 0.79 7.21
CA GLY A 153 -41.53 1.28 8.14
C GLY A 153 -41.91 2.74 7.91
N TYR A 154 -41.01 3.52 7.33
CA TYR A 154 -41.14 4.97 7.18
C TYR A 154 -40.58 5.43 5.84
N GLU A 155 -41.44 5.47 4.83
CA GLU A 155 -41.06 5.96 3.50
C GLU A 155 -40.61 7.42 3.56
N VAL A 156 -39.50 7.71 2.88
CA VAL A 156 -39.00 9.07 2.71
C VAL A 156 -39.83 9.76 1.63
N THR A 157 -40.51 10.82 2.01
CA THR A 157 -41.45 11.57 1.14
C THR A 157 -40.81 12.72 0.38
N LEU A 158 -39.52 12.99 0.60
CA LEU A 158 -38.77 14.02 -0.12
C LEU A 158 -38.36 13.49 -1.51
N ASP A 159 -38.84 14.12 -2.58
CA ASP A 159 -38.61 13.68 -3.97
C ASP A 159 -37.12 13.46 -4.31
N PHE A 160 -36.23 14.33 -3.83
CA PHE A 160 -34.78 14.20 -4.05
C PHE A 160 -34.17 12.96 -3.38
N LEU A 161 -34.80 12.45 -2.32
CA LEU A 161 -34.36 11.28 -1.55
C LEU A 161 -35.24 10.06 -1.80
N ALA A 162 -36.22 10.12 -2.70
CA ALA A 162 -37.15 9.02 -2.95
C ALA A 162 -36.45 7.70 -3.34
N TRP A 163 -35.25 7.80 -3.93
CA TRP A 163 -34.40 6.65 -4.27
C TRP A 163 -33.95 5.84 -3.04
N THR A 164 -33.95 6.41 -1.83
CA THR A 164 -33.59 5.68 -0.61
C THR A 164 -34.67 4.67 -0.19
N ASN A 165 -35.87 4.77 -0.74
CA ASN A 165 -36.92 3.79 -0.49
C ASN A 165 -36.74 2.51 -1.32
N ASP A 166 -35.86 2.53 -2.34
CA ASP A 166 -35.58 1.37 -3.19
C ASP A 166 -34.38 0.59 -2.66
N GLU A 167 -34.63 -0.64 -2.19
CA GLU A 167 -33.59 -1.47 -1.59
C GLU A 167 -32.54 -1.95 -2.59
N LEU A 168 -32.89 -2.08 -3.88
CA LEU A 168 -31.92 -2.43 -4.91
C LEU A 168 -30.98 -1.27 -5.17
N VAL A 169 -31.49 -0.04 -5.24
CA VAL A 169 -30.64 1.16 -5.39
C VAL A 169 -29.68 1.26 -4.21
N LEU A 170 -30.17 1.10 -2.98
CA LEU A 170 -29.32 1.10 -1.79
C LEU A 170 -28.25 0.01 -1.84
N MET A 171 -28.61 -1.22 -2.23
CA MET A 171 -27.66 -2.30 -2.43
C MET A 171 -26.57 -1.93 -3.44
N PHE A 172 -26.93 -1.41 -4.61
CA PHE A 172 -25.96 -1.00 -5.63
C PHE A 172 -25.01 0.09 -5.15
N VAL A 173 -25.51 1.08 -4.41
CA VAL A 173 -24.68 2.14 -3.83
C VAL A 173 -23.71 1.56 -2.81
N ILE A 174 -24.16 0.68 -1.91
CA ILE A 174 -23.30 0.01 -0.92
C ILE A 174 -22.19 -0.78 -1.60
N TYR A 175 -22.51 -1.60 -2.60
CA TYR A 175 -21.50 -2.37 -3.33
C TYR A 175 -20.54 -1.50 -4.13
N SER A 176 -21.01 -0.34 -4.63
CA SER A 176 -20.13 0.65 -5.27
C SER A 176 -19.13 1.24 -4.27
N LEU A 177 -19.56 1.55 -3.05
CA LEU A 177 -18.65 2.01 -1.98
C LEU A 177 -17.61 0.95 -1.61
N ILE A 178 -18.02 -0.33 -1.55
CA ILE A 178 -17.11 -1.46 -1.30
C ILE A 178 -16.07 -1.59 -2.43
N LEU A 179 -16.48 -1.41 -3.68
CA LEU A 179 -15.56 -1.43 -4.82
C LEU A 179 -14.58 -0.26 -4.75
N VAL A 180 -15.05 0.95 -4.43
CA VAL A 180 -14.17 2.12 -4.24
C VAL A 180 -13.16 1.85 -3.12
N ASN A 181 -13.58 1.30 -1.98
CA ASN A 181 -12.68 0.92 -0.89
C ASN A 181 -11.61 -0.07 -1.33
N TYR A 182 -11.99 -1.07 -2.14
CA TYR A 182 -11.04 -2.02 -2.69
C TYR A 182 -10.00 -1.33 -3.59
N LEU A 183 -10.44 -0.42 -4.47
CA LEU A 183 -9.55 0.33 -5.35
C LEU A 183 -8.62 1.25 -4.55
N VAL A 184 -9.14 1.96 -3.55
CA VAL A 184 -8.36 2.83 -2.65
C VAL A 184 -7.33 2.02 -1.88
N TYR A 185 -7.70 0.85 -1.35
CA TYR A 185 -6.75 -0.04 -0.67
C TYR A 185 -5.64 -0.55 -1.60
N ARG A 186 -5.97 -0.90 -2.85
CA ARG A 186 -4.96 -1.31 -3.84
C ARG A 186 -4.04 -0.14 -4.20
N LEU A 187 -4.58 1.06 -4.29
CA LEU A 187 -3.82 2.29 -4.53
C LEU A 187 -2.94 2.64 -3.32
N ASP A 188 -3.40 2.47 -2.09
CA ASP A 188 -2.62 2.65 -0.85
C ASP A 188 -1.35 1.81 -0.87
N ILE A 189 -1.48 0.50 -1.12
CA ILE A 189 -0.33 -0.41 -1.22
C ILE A 189 0.60 0.01 -2.35
N TYR A 190 0.03 0.34 -3.52
CA TYR A 190 0.80 0.75 -4.68
C TYR A 190 1.60 2.02 -4.41
N MET A 191 0.98 3.03 -3.80
CA MET A 191 1.60 4.30 -3.45
C MET A 191 2.63 4.15 -2.33
N TYR A 192 2.37 3.29 -1.36
CA TYR A 192 3.33 3.00 -0.29
C TYR A 192 4.62 2.39 -0.82
N ASP A 193 4.53 1.40 -1.72
CA ASP A 193 5.72 0.80 -2.34
C ASP A 193 6.54 1.86 -3.09
N ILE A 194 5.88 2.81 -3.76
CA ILE A 194 6.52 3.90 -4.52
C ILE A 194 7.14 4.95 -3.59
N TYR A 195 6.43 5.32 -2.52
CA TYR A 195 6.91 6.24 -1.50
C TYR A 195 8.16 5.68 -0.80
N GLN A 196 8.15 4.40 -0.45
CA GLN A 196 9.29 3.74 0.19
C GLN A 196 10.53 3.71 -0.71
N VAL A 197 10.35 3.43 -2.00
CA VAL A 197 11.42 3.52 -2.99
C VAL A 197 11.90 4.98 -3.15
N GLY A 198 10.99 5.95 -3.03
CA GLY A 198 11.34 7.37 -3.08
C GLY A 198 12.14 7.87 -1.89
N LYS A 199 11.89 7.35 -0.70
CA LYS A 199 12.62 7.73 0.52
C LYS A 199 14.12 7.46 0.40
N LEU A 200 14.53 6.47 -0.40
CA LEU A 200 15.95 6.20 -0.70
C LEU A 200 16.63 7.37 -1.42
N ASN A 201 15.90 8.20 -2.18
CA ASN A 201 16.47 9.40 -2.81
C ASN A 201 16.96 10.42 -1.79
N ASP A 202 16.33 10.51 -0.63
CA ASP A 202 16.77 11.42 0.42
C ASP A 202 18.13 10.97 1.00
N THR A 203 18.34 9.66 1.14
CA THR A 203 19.64 9.09 1.55
C THR A 203 20.75 9.43 0.54
N PHE A 204 20.50 9.30 -0.76
CA PHE A 204 21.49 9.65 -1.80
C PHE A 204 21.73 11.16 -1.95
N ARG A 205 20.76 11.97 -1.53
CA ARG A 205 20.89 13.43 -1.56
C ARG A 205 21.75 13.96 -0.42
N VAL A 206 21.69 13.34 0.76
CA VAL A 206 22.53 13.69 1.93
C VAL A 206 24.01 13.40 1.67
N ASP A 207 24.32 12.31 0.99
CA ASP A 207 25.69 11.88 0.68
C ASP A 207 26.42 12.85 -0.29
N ARG A 208 25.67 13.59 -1.13
CA ARG A 208 26.24 14.62 -2.03
C ARG A 208 26.56 15.95 -1.34
N THR A 209 25.96 16.24 -0.19
CA THR A 209 26.06 17.56 0.44
C THR A 209 27.20 17.72 1.44
N GLY A 210 27.94 16.67 1.78
CA GLY A 210 29.17 16.80 2.57
C GLY A 210 28.98 17.52 3.93
N ARG A 211 28.31 16.84 4.88
CA ARG A 211 28.36 17.03 6.36
C ARG A 211 27.63 18.24 7.00
N PRO A 212 27.36 18.24 8.34
CA PRO A 212 28.05 17.46 9.39
C PRO A 212 27.21 16.60 10.34
N GLU A 213 27.94 15.70 11.00
CA GLU A 213 27.63 15.11 12.31
C GLU A 213 27.16 16.17 13.31
N GLY A 214 26.20 15.78 14.14
CA GLY A 214 25.77 16.49 15.34
C GLY A 214 25.05 15.51 16.25
#